data_AF-A0A453I1U1-F1
#
_entry.id   AF-A0A453I1U1-F1
#
_cell.length_a   1.000
_cell.length_b   1.000
_cell.length_c   1.000
_cell.angle_alpha   90.00
_cell.angle_beta   90.00
_cell.angle_gamma   90.00
#
_symmetry.space_group_name_H-M   'P 1'
#
loop_
_entity.id
_entity.type
_entity.pdbx_description
1 polymer ?
#
loop_
_entity_poly.entity_id
_entity_poly.type
_entity_poly.pdbx_seq_one_letter_code
_entity_poly.pdbx_strand_id
1 'polypeptide(L)'
;MGEGNLRIEDEEEIISAITHALCSILDKELRKTSLARLLCSSYSAVEKIIDIDRDELLRQNSSAYAQALNIAVRGLHRMGALFSHLAMSITSGLIDDDTISVLFGIFWPLLEKLTQSSHMENTSLSTAACRSLSSAIHSCGQHFQILLPKILECLSMNFLLYQRHDCFLRTAANMIEEFGHKEEYSVVCVRTIETFSSAASLSNLNSSYTCDQEPDLIEAYANFTSAFIRCCPKEAIVASRSLLELSFQKAAICSTAMHQGAALVAISYMSCFFDASLTDVLESPECPSDESRGAVLVQILARCGEGLMFNVFYALLGVSALSRVHKSATMLQKLAALCSLCERTMWKGILCWDSLCGWLQTTVSSLSSEYLRQGEAELIIPLWLKVLQDAASDYLHSRTGDNCRNHPGYMQGKGGRTLKRVIRDFAESHRNVPTPYIDSRWSCRQQLS
;
A
#
# COMPACT_ATOMS: atom_id res chain seq x y z
N MET A 1 -15.14 34.85 17.49
CA MET A 1 -16.30 33.93 17.59
C MET A 1 -16.61 33.51 16.17
N GLY A 2 -16.38 32.24 15.83
CA GLY A 2 -16.43 31.75 14.44
C GLY A 2 -17.87 31.58 13.97
N GLU A 3 -18.19 32.15 12.81
CA GLU A 3 -19.47 31.99 12.15
C GLU A 3 -19.71 30.51 11.78
N GLY A 4 -20.71 29.90 12.44
CA GLY A 4 -21.79 29.11 11.83
C GLY A 4 -21.52 27.93 10.88
N ASN A 5 -20.29 27.54 10.59
CA ASN A 5 -20.03 26.43 9.67
C ASN A 5 -19.92 25.10 10.41
N LEU A 6 -20.69 24.12 9.94
CA LEU A 6 -20.63 22.72 10.38
C LEU A 6 -19.22 22.16 10.18
N ARG A 7 -18.85 21.14 10.98
CA ARG A 7 -17.62 20.38 10.74
C ARG A 7 -17.78 19.56 9.45
N ILE A 8 -16.66 19.23 8.80
CA ILE A 8 -16.71 18.48 7.53
C ILE A 8 -17.35 17.10 7.78
N GLU A 9 -17.05 16.49 8.92
CA GLU A 9 -17.61 15.20 9.33
C GLU A 9 -19.13 15.27 9.48
N ASP A 10 -19.64 16.31 10.15
CA ASP A 10 -21.09 16.54 10.31
C ASP A 10 -21.77 16.76 8.95
N GLU A 11 -21.12 17.49 8.03
CA GLU A 11 -21.63 17.68 6.68
C GLU A 11 -21.66 16.39 5.87
N GLU A 12 -20.62 15.55 5.96
CA GLU A 12 -20.55 14.24 5.31
C GLU A 12 -21.70 13.34 5.80
N GLU A 13 -21.96 13.29 7.12
CA GLU A 13 -23.07 12.52 7.70
C GLU A 13 -24.45 13.03 7.25
N ILE A 14 -24.65 14.34 7.20
CA ILE A 14 -25.92 14.93 6.71
C ILE A 14 -26.14 14.56 5.25
N ILE A 15 -25.11 14.69 4.40
CA ILE A 15 -25.21 14.34 2.97
C ILE A 15 -25.49 12.86 2.79
N SER A 16 -24.88 12.02 3.61
CA SER A 16 -25.09 10.59 3.65
C SER A 16 -26.54 10.23 3.98
N ALA A 17 -27.11 10.84 5.03
CA ALA A 17 -28.50 10.64 5.43
C ALA A 17 -29.50 11.13 4.37
N ILE A 18 -29.25 12.30 3.78
CA ILE A 18 -30.10 12.82 2.68
C ILE A 18 -30.01 11.89 1.47
N THR A 19 -28.81 11.45 1.10
CA THR A 19 -28.61 10.51 -0.02
C THR A 19 -29.41 9.24 0.20
N HIS A 20 -29.33 8.65 1.41
CA HIS A 20 -30.10 7.45 1.75
C HIS A 20 -31.61 7.65 1.60
N ALA A 21 -32.14 8.77 2.08
CA ALA A 21 -33.56 9.10 1.91
C ALA A 21 -33.95 9.28 0.43
N LEU A 22 -33.12 9.97 -0.35
CA LEU A 22 -33.36 10.18 -1.78
C LEU A 22 -33.30 8.87 -2.58
N CYS A 23 -32.44 7.92 -2.20
CA CYS A 23 -32.35 6.61 -2.85
C CYS A 23 -33.63 5.77 -2.69
N SER A 24 -34.43 6.05 -1.66
CA SER A 24 -35.71 5.38 -1.40
C SER A 24 -36.87 5.91 -2.26
N ILE A 25 -36.65 6.96 -3.06
CA ILE A 25 -37.65 7.52 -3.98
C ILE A 25 -37.87 6.55 -5.15
N LEU A 26 -39.12 6.15 -5.37
CA LEU A 26 -39.53 5.22 -6.43
C LEU A 26 -39.55 5.86 -7.83
N ASP A 27 -39.83 7.16 -7.91
CA ASP A 27 -39.77 7.90 -9.16
C ASP A 27 -38.31 8.13 -9.57
N LYS A 28 -37.89 7.46 -10.64
CA LYS A 28 -36.52 7.47 -11.15
C LYS A 28 -36.05 8.86 -11.57
N GLU A 29 -36.89 9.62 -12.27
CA GLU A 29 -36.53 10.95 -12.77
C GLU A 29 -36.44 11.96 -11.62
N LEU A 30 -37.37 11.90 -10.67
CA LEU A 30 -37.34 12.72 -9.47
C LEU A 30 -36.11 12.40 -8.61
N ARG A 31 -35.80 11.12 -8.41
CA ARG A 31 -34.60 10.67 -7.68
C ARG A 31 -33.33 11.19 -8.33
N LYS A 32 -33.17 10.96 -9.63
CA LYS A 32 -32.01 11.40 -10.43
C LYS A 32 -31.81 12.91 -10.33
N THR A 33 -32.89 13.67 -10.54
CA THR A 33 -32.85 15.14 -10.48
C THR A 33 -32.56 15.64 -9.07
N SER A 34 -33.06 14.96 -8.03
CA SER A 34 -32.83 15.35 -6.63
C SER A 34 -31.40 15.08 -6.19
N LEU A 35 -30.81 13.94 -6.59
CA LEU A 35 -29.40 13.63 -6.34
C LEU A 35 -28.47 14.61 -7.07
N ALA A 36 -28.76 14.92 -8.34
CA ALA A 36 -27.99 15.92 -9.07
C ALA A 36 -28.10 17.32 -8.43
N ARG A 37 -29.29 17.70 -7.97
CA ARG A 37 -29.52 18.97 -7.26
C ARG A 37 -28.76 19.05 -5.94
N LEU A 38 -28.67 17.94 -5.21
CA LEU A 38 -27.92 17.86 -3.95
C LEU A 38 -26.44 18.22 -4.13
N LEU A 39 -25.84 17.84 -5.27
CA LEU A 39 -24.44 18.14 -5.59
C LEU A 39 -24.23 19.41 -6.40
N CYS A 40 -25.29 20.07 -6.89
CA CYS A 40 -25.18 21.23 -7.77
C CYS A 40 -24.31 22.34 -7.19
N SER A 41 -24.52 22.72 -5.92
CA SER A 41 -23.67 23.72 -5.25
C SER A 41 -22.22 23.29 -5.09
N SER A 42 -21.99 21.98 -4.91
CA SER A 42 -20.65 21.40 -4.79
C SER A 42 -19.92 21.42 -6.12
N TYR A 43 -20.61 21.09 -7.23
CA TYR A 43 -20.05 21.17 -8.57
C TYR A 43 -19.66 22.61 -8.92
N SER A 44 -20.58 23.56 -8.71
CA SER A 44 -20.31 24.97 -8.95
C SER A 44 -19.17 25.53 -8.09
N ALA A 45 -18.95 25.01 -6.88
CA ALA A 45 -17.84 25.43 -6.04
C ALA A 45 -16.48 25.03 -6.62
N VAL A 46 -16.38 23.81 -7.15
CA VAL A 46 -15.15 23.32 -7.77
C VAL A 46 -14.92 23.98 -9.13
N GLU A 47 -15.98 24.14 -9.93
CA GLU A 47 -15.93 24.81 -11.24
C GLU A 47 -15.43 26.26 -11.11
N LYS A 48 -15.92 26.99 -10.09
CA LYS A 48 -15.43 28.35 -9.79
C LYS A 48 -13.92 28.42 -9.56
N ILE A 49 -13.31 27.40 -8.96
CA ILE A 49 -11.85 27.38 -8.79
C ILE A 49 -11.14 27.07 -10.10
N ILE A 50 -11.68 26.17 -10.90
CA ILE A 50 -11.08 25.80 -12.19
C ILE A 50 -11.04 27.01 -13.14
N ASP A 51 -12.08 27.84 -13.14
CA ASP A 51 -12.18 29.02 -13.99
C ASP A 51 -11.30 30.20 -13.50
N ILE A 52 -10.73 30.08 -12.31
CA ILE A 52 -9.91 31.09 -11.65
C ILE A 52 -8.43 30.85 -12.01
N ASP A 53 -7.76 31.84 -12.61
CA ASP A 53 -6.30 31.76 -12.73
C ASP A 53 -5.64 31.95 -11.35
N ARG A 54 -4.95 30.91 -10.88
CA ARG A 54 -4.27 30.86 -9.58
C ARG A 54 -3.32 32.04 -9.38
N ASP A 55 -2.52 32.36 -10.39
CA ASP A 55 -1.43 33.35 -10.24
C ASP A 55 -1.95 34.78 -10.26
N GLU A 56 -3.05 35.02 -10.97
CA GLU A 56 -3.72 36.32 -11.00
C GLU A 56 -4.47 36.61 -9.69
N LEU A 57 -5.13 35.59 -9.11
CA LEU A 57 -5.92 35.75 -7.88
C LEU A 57 -5.10 35.74 -6.59
N LEU A 58 -4.00 34.97 -6.52
CA LEU A 58 -3.07 35.07 -5.40
C LEU A 58 -2.44 36.47 -5.28
N ARG A 59 -2.21 37.14 -6.42
CA ARG A 59 -1.70 38.52 -6.45
C ARG A 59 -2.75 39.56 -6.06
N GLN A 60 -4.03 39.29 -6.29
CA GLN A 60 -5.12 40.26 -6.07
C GLN A 60 -5.80 40.12 -4.70
N ASN A 61 -6.14 38.90 -4.26
CA ASN A 61 -6.84 38.70 -2.98
C ASN A 61 -6.67 37.27 -2.40
N SER A 62 -5.61 37.06 -1.64
CA SER A 62 -5.29 35.79 -0.97
C SER A 62 -6.41 35.23 -0.07
N SER A 63 -7.19 36.11 0.58
CA SER A 63 -8.29 35.69 1.47
C SER A 63 -9.49 35.10 0.72
N ALA A 64 -9.86 35.70 -0.41
CA ALA A 64 -10.94 35.21 -1.26
C ALA A 64 -10.57 33.86 -1.89
N TYR A 65 -9.31 33.69 -2.29
CA TYR A 65 -8.80 32.42 -2.82
C TYR A 65 -8.83 31.30 -1.76
N ALA A 66 -8.38 31.58 -0.53
CA ALA A 66 -8.45 30.61 0.57
C ALA A 66 -9.89 30.19 0.89
N GLN A 67 -10.84 31.14 0.85
CA GLN A 67 -12.26 30.85 1.03
C GLN A 67 -12.81 29.99 -0.11
N ALA A 68 -12.50 30.33 -1.37
CA ALA A 68 -12.90 29.53 -2.52
C ALA A 68 -12.40 28.08 -2.40
N LEU A 69 -11.11 27.89 -2.10
CA LEU A 69 -10.49 26.59 -1.85
C LEU A 69 -11.23 25.79 -0.79
N ASN A 70 -11.56 26.40 0.36
CA ASN A 70 -12.29 25.72 1.43
C ASN A 70 -13.67 25.23 0.96
N ILE A 71 -14.41 26.07 0.22
CA ILE A 71 -15.73 25.71 -0.30
C ILE A 71 -15.62 24.56 -1.31
N ALA A 72 -14.61 24.57 -2.20
CA ALA A 72 -14.39 23.47 -3.14
C ALA A 72 -13.98 22.17 -2.45
N VAL A 73 -13.10 22.24 -1.45
CA VAL A 73 -12.72 21.09 -0.61
C VAL A 73 -13.97 20.48 0.03
N ARG A 74 -14.80 21.29 0.70
CA ARG A 74 -16.09 20.83 1.25
C ARG A 74 -16.98 20.24 0.17
N GLY A 75 -17.05 20.86 -1.01
CA GLY A 75 -17.80 20.33 -2.16
C GLY A 75 -17.37 18.92 -2.55
N LEU A 76 -16.06 18.66 -2.65
CA LEU A 76 -15.50 17.35 -2.96
C LEU A 76 -15.79 16.32 -1.86
N HIS A 77 -15.70 16.70 -0.59
CA HIS A 77 -16.08 15.84 0.54
C HIS A 77 -17.55 15.40 0.45
N ARG A 78 -18.46 16.34 0.16
CA ARG A 78 -19.89 16.04 -0.02
C ARG A 78 -20.13 15.10 -1.22
N MET A 79 -19.41 15.30 -2.34
CA MET A 79 -19.49 14.38 -3.48
C MET A 79 -19.03 12.96 -3.08
N GLY A 80 -17.90 12.85 -2.38
CA GLY A 80 -17.38 11.57 -1.89
C GLY A 80 -18.36 10.85 -0.95
N ALA A 81 -18.94 11.57 0.01
CA ALA A 81 -19.95 11.03 0.93
C ALA A 81 -21.18 10.50 0.19
N LEU A 82 -21.68 11.25 -0.81
CA LEU A 82 -22.78 10.79 -1.64
C LEU A 82 -22.43 9.47 -2.34
N PHE A 83 -21.29 9.40 -3.01
CA PHE A 83 -20.89 8.18 -3.73
C PHE A 83 -20.78 6.98 -2.80
N SER A 84 -20.12 7.12 -1.64
CA SER A 84 -19.99 6.04 -0.65
C SER A 84 -21.35 5.44 -0.23
N HIS A 85 -22.40 6.25 -0.16
CA HIS A 85 -23.75 5.78 0.17
C HIS A 85 -24.52 5.19 -1.01
N LEU A 86 -24.15 5.52 -2.26
CA LEU A 86 -24.74 4.88 -3.44
C LEU A 86 -24.40 3.38 -3.48
N ALA A 87 -23.21 2.96 -3.03
CA ALA A 87 -22.79 1.54 -3.04
C ALA A 87 -23.82 0.60 -2.39
N MET A 88 -24.32 0.96 -1.20
CA MET A 88 -25.32 0.17 -0.46
C MET A 88 -26.66 0.11 -1.21
N SER A 89 -27.01 1.19 -1.91
CA SER A 89 -28.27 1.34 -2.63
C SER A 89 -28.25 0.63 -3.99
N ILE A 90 -27.07 0.55 -4.62
CA ILE A 90 -26.82 -0.24 -5.84
C ILE A 90 -26.95 -1.74 -5.52
N THR A 91 -26.32 -2.19 -4.42
CA THR A 91 -26.37 -3.60 -4.00
C THR A 91 -27.79 -4.07 -3.67
N SER A 92 -28.66 -3.17 -3.20
CA SER A 92 -30.07 -3.45 -2.92
C SER A 92 -30.99 -3.30 -4.16
N GLY A 93 -30.43 -3.02 -5.34
CA GLY A 93 -31.18 -2.86 -6.59
C GLY A 93 -32.06 -1.62 -6.63
N LEU A 94 -31.86 -0.67 -5.71
CA LEU A 94 -32.67 0.53 -5.62
C LEU A 94 -32.29 1.56 -6.69
N ILE A 95 -31.02 1.61 -7.10
CA ILE A 95 -30.51 2.59 -8.08
C ILE A 95 -30.23 1.91 -9.42
N ASP A 96 -30.58 2.60 -10.51
CA ASP A 96 -30.29 2.20 -11.88
C ASP A 96 -29.04 2.87 -12.45
N ASP A 97 -28.39 2.17 -13.40
CA ASP A 97 -27.15 2.60 -14.06
C ASP A 97 -27.25 3.97 -14.74
N ASP A 98 -28.44 4.35 -15.21
CA ASP A 98 -28.71 5.66 -15.80
C ASP A 98 -28.51 6.80 -14.78
N THR A 99 -28.91 6.60 -13.52
CA THR A 99 -28.74 7.59 -12.45
C THR A 99 -27.26 7.80 -12.13
N ILE A 100 -26.51 6.70 -12.05
CA ILE A 100 -25.06 6.73 -11.80
C ILE A 100 -24.35 7.41 -12.96
N SER A 101 -24.72 7.06 -14.19
CA SER A 101 -24.14 7.63 -15.41
C SER A 101 -24.30 9.15 -15.48
N VAL A 102 -25.43 9.71 -15.03
CA VAL A 102 -25.63 11.17 -14.98
C VAL A 102 -24.73 11.84 -13.94
N LEU A 103 -24.68 11.31 -12.71
CA LEU A 103 -23.83 11.89 -11.66
C LEU A 103 -22.34 11.81 -12.04
N PHE A 104 -21.95 10.68 -12.60
CA PHE A 104 -20.62 10.43 -13.11
C PHE A 104 -20.26 11.32 -14.30
N GLY A 105 -21.18 11.52 -15.24
CA GLY A 105 -21.01 12.35 -16.43
C GLY A 105 -20.72 13.82 -16.12
N ILE A 106 -21.08 14.30 -14.92
CA ILE A 106 -20.71 15.63 -14.42
C ILE A 106 -19.42 15.55 -13.60
N PHE A 107 -19.32 14.55 -12.71
CA PHE A 107 -18.23 14.42 -11.74
C PHE A 107 -16.86 14.21 -12.39
N TRP A 108 -16.73 13.29 -13.34
CA TRP A 108 -15.42 12.99 -13.93
C TRP A 108 -14.84 14.18 -14.72
N PRO A 109 -15.56 14.81 -15.67
CA PRO A 109 -15.01 15.94 -16.41
C PRO A 109 -14.58 17.10 -15.52
N LEU A 110 -15.29 17.30 -14.41
CA LEU A 110 -14.94 18.30 -13.40
C LEU A 110 -13.62 17.96 -12.70
N LEU A 111 -13.45 16.72 -12.25
CA LEU A 111 -12.20 16.25 -11.65
C LEU A 111 -11.04 16.25 -12.66
N GLU A 112 -11.27 15.83 -13.89
CA GLU A 112 -10.25 15.81 -14.94
C GLU A 112 -9.69 17.22 -15.17
N LYS A 113 -10.56 18.23 -15.29
CA LYS A 113 -10.14 19.64 -15.37
C LYS A 113 -9.43 20.10 -14.09
N LEU A 114 -9.95 19.76 -12.91
CA LEU A 114 -9.32 20.13 -11.64
C LEU A 114 -7.90 19.58 -11.53
N THR A 115 -7.71 18.32 -11.92
CA THR A 115 -6.41 17.65 -11.87
C THR A 115 -5.38 18.18 -12.86
N GLN A 116 -5.81 18.91 -13.88
CA GLN A 116 -4.93 19.62 -14.81
C GLN A 116 -4.60 21.04 -14.34
N SER A 117 -5.28 21.53 -13.29
CA SER A 117 -5.08 22.87 -12.77
C SER A 117 -3.91 22.97 -11.80
N SER A 118 -3.31 24.16 -11.70
CA SER A 118 -2.24 24.45 -10.74
C SER A 118 -2.71 24.46 -9.28
N HIS A 119 -4.02 24.40 -9.02
CA HIS A 119 -4.59 24.36 -7.67
C HIS A 119 -4.30 23.04 -6.94
N MET A 120 -3.94 21.97 -7.69
CA MET A 120 -3.60 20.67 -7.13
C MET A 120 -2.32 20.68 -6.26
N GLU A 121 -1.53 21.75 -6.31
CA GLU A 121 -0.45 22.00 -5.34
C GLU A 121 -0.99 22.15 -3.90
N ASN A 122 -2.26 22.51 -3.74
CA ASN A 122 -2.87 22.53 -2.42
C ASN A 122 -3.16 21.09 -1.95
N THR A 123 -2.52 20.68 -0.86
CA THR A 123 -2.66 19.33 -0.29
C THR A 123 -4.09 19.00 0.14
N SER A 124 -4.83 19.96 0.69
CA SER A 124 -6.22 19.72 1.11
C SER A 124 -7.16 19.47 -0.07
N LEU A 125 -6.97 20.22 -1.16
CA LEU A 125 -7.74 20.06 -2.39
C LEU A 125 -7.43 18.74 -3.10
N SER A 126 -6.14 18.44 -3.29
CA SER A 126 -5.71 17.18 -3.91
C SER A 126 -6.16 15.96 -3.11
N THR A 127 -6.07 16.01 -1.77
CA THR A 127 -6.57 14.95 -0.89
C THR A 127 -8.08 14.78 -0.99
N ALA A 128 -8.85 15.88 -0.96
CA ALA A 128 -10.31 15.81 -1.10
C ALA A 128 -10.74 15.28 -2.47
N ALA A 129 -10.07 15.71 -3.55
CA ALA A 129 -10.31 15.22 -4.90
C ALA A 129 -10.05 13.70 -4.99
N CYS A 130 -8.88 13.26 -4.54
CA CYS A 130 -8.47 11.86 -4.47
C CYS A 130 -9.42 10.99 -3.63
N ARG A 131 -9.85 11.48 -2.46
CA ARG A 131 -10.81 10.79 -1.57
C ARG A 131 -12.18 10.66 -2.22
N SER A 132 -12.67 11.74 -2.85
CA SER A 132 -13.95 11.73 -3.57
C SER A 132 -13.93 10.75 -4.75
N LEU A 133 -12.83 10.72 -5.51
CA LEU A 133 -12.63 9.81 -6.63
C LEU A 133 -12.58 8.35 -6.14
N SER A 134 -11.80 8.06 -5.10
CA SER A 134 -11.74 6.73 -4.48
C SER A 134 -13.12 6.24 -4.04
N SER A 135 -13.91 7.11 -3.43
CA SER A 135 -15.29 6.79 -3.00
C SER A 135 -16.19 6.47 -4.19
N ALA A 136 -16.08 7.24 -5.28
CA ALA A 136 -16.83 7.02 -6.51
C ALA A 136 -16.48 5.68 -7.18
N ILE A 137 -15.22 5.30 -7.19
CA ILE A 137 -14.77 4.05 -7.82
C ILE A 137 -15.18 2.83 -7.02
N HIS A 138 -15.00 2.85 -5.70
CA HIS A 138 -15.43 1.74 -4.86
C HIS A 138 -16.95 1.51 -4.96
N SER A 139 -17.71 2.58 -5.16
CA SER A 139 -19.17 2.51 -5.21
C SER A 139 -19.73 2.19 -6.60
N CYS A 140 -19.09 2.68 -7.66
CA CYS A 140 -19.61 2.66 -9.03
C CYS A 140 -18.63 2.03 -10.03
N GLY A 141 -17.74 1.15 -9.59
CA GLY A 141 -16.53 0.76 -10.32
C GLY A 141 -16.73 0.33 -11.78
N GLN A 142 -17.80 -0.41 -12.10
CA GLN A 142 -18.08 -0.80 -13.49
C GLN A 142 -18.18 0.40 -14.45
N HIS A 143 -18.70 1.53 -13.98
CA HIS A 143 -18.84 2.77 -14.76
C HIS A 143 -17.50 3.50 -14.96
N PHE A 144 -16.51 3.24 -14.11
CA PHE A 144 -15.17 3.84 -14.18
C PHE A 144 -14.18 3.04 -15.03
N GLN A 145 -14.51 1.80 -15.39
CA GLN A 145 -13.62 0.89 -16.09
C GLN A 145 -12.95 1.53 -17.32
N ILE A 146 -13.74 2.16 -18.20
CA ILE A 146 -13.25 2.77 -19.45
C ILE A 146 -12.31 3.97 -19.19
N LEU A 147 -12.45 4.63 -18.03
CA LEU A 147 -11.64 5.79 -17.67
C LEU A 147 -10.36 5.45 -16.92
N LEU A 148 -10.17 4.18 -16.52
CA LEU A 148 -9.02 3.76 -15.73
C LEU A 148 -7.68 4.25 -16.32
N PRO A 149 -7.40 4.13 -17.64
CA PRO A 149 -6.16 4.63 -18.21
C PRO A 149 -5.94 6.13 -17.96
N LYS A 150 -6.99 6.94 -18.17
CA LYS A 150 -6.94 8.40 -17.97
C LYS A 150 -6.75 8.76 -16.51
N ILE A 151 -7.41 8.04 -15.61
CA ILE A 151 -7.31 8.27 -14.17
C ILE A 151 -5.89 7.98 -13.69
N LEU A 152 -5.35 6.80 -14.03
CA LEU A 152 -4.00 6.42 -13.63
C LEU A 152 -2.93 7.34 -14.23
N GLU A 153 -3.09 7.77 -15.48
CA GLU A 153 -2.23 8.76 -16.12
C GLU A 153 -2.28 10.11 -15.39
N CYS A 154 -3.48 10.59 -15.07
CA CYS A 154 -3.68 11.82 -14.30
C CYS A 154 -3.02 11.78 -12.92
N LEU A 155 -3.21 10.69 -12.16
CA LEU A 155 -2.59 10.49 -10.85
C LEU A 155 -1.06 10.45 -10.96
N SER A 156 -0.55 9.77 -11.98
CA SER A 156 0.89 9.65 -12.25
C SER A 156 1.50 11.03 -12.55
N MET A 157 0.87 11.81 -13.43
CA MET A 157 1.31 13.16 -13.79
C MET A 157 1.28 14.11 -12.58
N ASN A 158 0.19 14.10 -11.81
CA ASN A 158 0.06 14.95 -10.63
C ASN A 158 1.07 14.59 -9.55
N PHE A 159 1.35 13.29 -9.35
CA PHE A 159 2.38 12.87 -8.40
C PHE A 159 3.78 13.33 -8.82
N LEU A 160 4.12 13.30 -10.12
CA LEU A 160 5.40 13.84 -10.60
C LEU A 160 5.57 15.34 -10.31
N LEU A 161 4.49 16.11 -10.40
CA LEU A 161 4.47 17.54 -10.08
C LEU A 161 4.50 17.80 -8.57
N TYR A 162 3.77 17.00 -7.78
CA TYR A 162 3.54 17.20 -6.36
C TYR A 162 3.91 15.96 -5.54
N GLN A 163 5.20 15.61 -5.55
CA GLN A 163 5.74 14.32 -5.08
C GLN A 163 5.59 14.02 -3.58
N ARG A 164 5.10 14.99 -2.78
CA ARG A 164 4.76 14.81 -1.36
C ARG A 164 3.29 14.50 -1.12
N HIS A 165 2.45 14.56 -2.15
CA HIS A 165 1.04 14.28 -2.03
C HIS A 165 0.81 12.77 -2.18
N ASP A 166 0.81 12.09 -1.04
CA ASP A 166 0.61 10.64 -0.93
C ASP A 166 -0.80 10.20 -1.39
N CYS A 167 -1.77 11.11 -1.39
CA CYS A 167 -3.14 10.87 -1.84
C CYS A 167 -3.23 10.31 -3.28
N PHE A 168 -2.29 10.65 -4.16
CA PHE A 168 -2.24 10.11 -5.53
C PHE A 168 -1.89 8.63 -5.55
N LEU A 169 -0.91 8.22 -4.73
CA LEU A 169 -0.53 6.82 -4.56
C LEU A 169 -1.65 6.01 -3.91
N ARG A 170 -2.28 6.53 -2.85
CA ARG A 170 -3.43 5.89 -2.18
C ARG A 170 -4.59 5.66 -3.15
N THR A 171 -4.91 6.67 -3.96
CA THR A 171 -5.99 6.57 -4.94
C THR A 171 -5.64 5.57 -6.03
N ALA A 172 -4.40 5.57 -6.52
CA ALA A 172 -3.94 4.58 -7.49
C ALA A 172 -3.98 3.15 -6.91
N ALA A 173 -3.68 2.96 -5.62
CA ALA A 173 -3.81 1.66 -4.96
C ALA A 173 -5.25 1.14 -5.06
N ASN A 174 -6.24 1.98 -4.75
CA ASN A 174 -7.66 1.63 -4.86
C ASN A 174 -8.04 1.26 -6.31
N MET A 175 -7.51 1.96 -7.32
CA MET A 175 -7.74 1.60 -8.73
C MET A 175 -7.23 0.20 -9.07
N ILE A 176 -6.03 -0.12 -8.59
CA ILE A 176 -5.38 -1.39 -8.85
C ILE A 176 -6.09 -2.53 -8.11
N GLU A 177 -6.61 -2.28 -6.89
CA GLU A 177 -7.43 -3.26 -6.18
C GLU A 177 -8.71 -3.60 -6.94
N GLU A 178 -9.41 -2.60 -7.48
CA GLU A 178 -10.69 -2.79 -8.16
C GLU A 178 -10.54 -3.35 -9.59
N PHE A 179 -9.52 -2.93 -10.34
CA PHE A 179 -9.42 -3.26 -11.78
C PHE A 179 -8.10 -3.88 -12.22
N GLY A 180 -7.10 -3.95 -11.35
CA GLY A 180 -5.75 -4.41 -11.70
C GLY A 180 -5.71 -5.83 -12.25
N HIS A 181 -6.69 -6.68 -11.91
CA HIS A 181 -6.81 -8.06 -12.37
C HIS A 181 -7.16 -8.22 -13.85
N LYS A 182 -7.54 -7.14 -14.54
CA LYS A 182 -7.93 -7.18 -15.95
C LYS A 182 -6.70 -7.04 -16.84
N GLU A 183 -6.43 -8.06 -17.65
CA GLU A 183 -5.26 -8.14 -18.53
C GLU A 183 -5.13 -6.95 -19.49
N GLU A 184 -6.26 -6.41 -19.96
CA GLU A 184 -6.32 -5.23 -20.84
C GLU A 184 -5.67 -3.97 -20.26
N TYR A 185 -5.51 -3.89 -18.93
CA TYR A 185 -4.90 -2.75 -18.25
C TYR A 185 -3.46 -2.96 -17.80
N SER A 186 -2.86 -4.12 -18.12
CA SER A 186 -1.49 -4.47 -17.69
C SER A 186 -0.47 -3.40 -18.06
N VAL A 187 -0.50 -2.91 -19.30
CA VAL A 187 0.45 -1.89 -19.80
C VAL A 187 0.34 -0.58 -19.01
N VAL A 188 -0.88 -0.15 -18.70
CA VAL A 188 -1.11 1.07 -17.92
C VAL A 188 -0.62 0.87 -16.49
N CYS A 189 -0.93 -0.27 -15.87
CA CYS A 189 -0.47 -0.60 -14.52
C CYS A 189 1.07 -0.57 -14.43
N VAL A 190 1.75 -1.18 -15.40
CA VAL A 190 3.23 -1.17 -15.49
C VAL A 190 3.77 0.25 -15.61
N ARG A 191 3.18 1.08 -16.47
CA ARG A 191 3.58 2.49 -16.64
C ARG A 191 3.36 3.30 -15.35
N THR A 192 2.29 3.02 -14.61
CA THR A 192 2.01 3.69 -13.33
C THR A 192 3.04 3.34 -12.28
N ILE A 193 3.35 2.05 -12.05
CA ILE A 193 4.39 1.67 -11.07
C ILE A 193 5.76 2.18 -11.48
N GLU A 194 6.09 2.20 -12.77
CA GLU A 194 7.33 2.78 -13.29
C GLU A 194 7.41 4.28 -12.98
N THR A 195 6.34 5.02 -13.25
CA THR A 195 6.29 6.48 -13.01
C THR A 195 6.44 6.80 -11.52
N PHE A 196 5.71 6.10 -10.64
CA PHE A 196 5.81 6.30 -9.21
C PHE A 196 7.20 5.91 -8.68
N SER A 197 7.70 4.72 -9.04
CA SER A 197 9.01 4.23 -8.57
C SER A 197 10.17 5.13 -8.99
N SER A 198 10.04 5.80 -10.14
CA SER A 198 11.07 6.69 -10.70
C SER A 198 11.00 8.12 -10.15
N ALA A 199 9.93 8.50 -9.46
CA ALA A 199 9.81 9.82 -8.85
C ALA A 199 10.91 10.06 -7.82
N ALA A 200 11.46 11.27 -7.77
CA ALA A 200 12.59 11.61 -6.90
C ALA A 200 12.29 11.37 -5.41
N SER A 201 11.06 11.65 -4.95
CA SER A 201 10.66 11.40 -3.56
C SER A 201 10.75 9.93 -3.18
N LEU A 202 10.33 9.01 -4.06
CA LEU A 202 10.35 7.57 -3.82
C LEU A 202 11.71 6.93 -4.12
N SER A 203 12.39 7.36 -5.18
CA SER A 203 13.72 6.84 -5.55
C SER A 203 14.77 7.16 -4.49
N ASN A 204 14.66 8.30 -3.81
CA ASN A 204 15.54 8.71 -2.70
C ASN A 204 15.29 7.98 -1.37
N LEU A 205 14.23 7.18 -1.23
CA LEU A 205 14.01 6.33 -0.04
C LEU A 205 15.00 5.16 -0.02
N ASN A 206 16.27 5.42 0.28
CA ASN A 206 17.36 4.45 0.23
C ASN A 206 18.09 4.28 1.58
N SER A 207 17.59 4.95 2.62
CA SER A 207 18.13 4.90 3.97
C SER A 207 17.01 5.00 5.01
N SER A 208 17.26 4.49 6.21
CA SER A 208 16.36 4.64 7.36
C SER A 208 16.02 6.11 7.62
N TYR A 209 17.02 7.01 7.49
CA TYR A 209 16.84 8.44 7.71
C TYR A 209 15.88 9.07 6.71
N THR A 210 16.04 8.79 5.41
CA THR A 210 15.11 9.27 4.38
C THR A 210 13.71 8.71 4.59
N CYS A 211 13.59 7.48 5.10
CA CYS A 211 12.29 6.91 5.43
C CYS A 211 11.62 7.65 6.60
N ASP A 212 12.38 8.09 7.60
CA ASP A 212 11.86 8.82 8.75
C ASP A 212 11.34 10.22 8.40
N GLN A 213 11.78 10.81 7.29
CA GLN A 213 11.32 12.14 6.85
C GLN A 213 9.99 12.12 6.09
N GLU A 214 9.62 10.99 5.48
CA GLU A 214 8.45 10.90 4.58
C GLU A 214 7.60 9.64 4.91
N PRO A 215 7.08 9.50 6.15
CA PRO A 215 6.40 8.28 6.59
C PRO A 215 5.06 8.02 5.87
N ASP A 216 4.29 9.07 5.56
CA ASP A 216 3.01 8.95 4.87
C ASP A 216 3.20 8.48 3.42
N LEU A 217 4.29 8.92 2.79
CA LEU A 217 4.65 8.51 1.44
C LEU A 217 5.04 7.03 1.39
N ILE A 218 5.78 6.54 2.39
CA ILE A 218 6.09 5.11 2.52
C ILE A 218 4.83 4.29 2.68
N GLU A 219 3.92 4.73 3.56
CA GLU A 219 2.67 4.02 3.77
C GLU A 219 1.87 3.92 2.47
N ALA A 220 1.70 5.03 1.76
CA ALA A 220 0.95 5.05 0.52
C ALA A 220 1.62 4.22 -0.59
N TYR A 221 2.95 4.28 -0.72
CA TYR A 221 3.68 3.50 -1.72
C TYR A 221 3.64 1.99 -1.41
N ALA A 222 3.84 1.61 -0.15
CA ALA A 222 3.75 0.21 0.28
C ALA A 222 2.35 -0.38 0.10
N ASN A 223 1.30 0.43 0.31
CA ASN A 223 -0.08 0.01 0.02
C ASN A 223 -0.32 -0.15 -1.48
N PHE A 224 0.16 0.79 -2.30
CA PHE A 224 0.10 0.70 -3.76
C PHE A 224 0.81 -0.54 -4.30
N THR A 225 2.05 -0.82 -3.87
CA THR A 225 2.79 -2.01 -4.31
C THR A 225 2.17 -3.29 -3.76
N SER A 226 1.59 -3.29 -2.55
CA SER A 226 0.81 -4.41 -2.02
C SER A 226 -0.41 -4.71 -2.88
N ALA A 227 -1.14 -3.69 -3.31
CA ALA A 227 -2.28 -3.82 -4.23
C ALA A 227 -1.83 -4.37 -5.59
N PHE A 228 -0.74 -3.82 -6.14
CA PHE A 228 -0.15 -4.25 -7.41
C PHE A 228 0.21 -5.74 -7.39
N ILE A 229 0.92 -6.20 -6.35
CA ILE A 229 1.29 -7.61 -6.24
C ILE A 229 0.05 -8.48 -6.07
N ARG A 230 -0.96 -8.09 -5.30
CA ARG A 230 -2.13 -8.94 -5.10
C ARG A 230 -3.04 -9.04 -6.33
N CYS A 231 -3.17 -7.95 -7.08
CA CYS A 231 -4.26 -7.80 -8.04
C CYS A 231 -3.79 -7.88 -9.49
N CYS A 232 -2.55 -7.49 -9.81
CA CYS A 232 -2.11 -7.45 -11.21
C CYS A 232 -1.83 -8.84 -11.80
N PRO A 233 -2.11 -9.04 -13.10
CA PRO A 233 -1.87 -10.29 -13.80
C PRO A 233 -0.37 -10.55 -14.00
N LYS A 234 -0.07 -11.77 -14.45
CA LYS A 234 1.29 -12.27 -14.68
C LYS A 234 2.14 -11.30 -15.52
N GLU A 235 1.59 -10.79 -16.61
CA GLU A 235 2.27 -9.94 -17.59
C GLU A 235 2.79 -8.67 -16.94
N ALA A 236 1.97 -8.03 -16.10
CA ALA A 236 2.34 -6.83 -15.36
C ALA A 236 3.42 -7.12 -14.30
N ILE A 237 3.31 -8.23 -13.57
CA ILE A 237 4.30 -8.64 -12.56
C ILE A 237 5.66 -8.93 -13.21
N VAL A 238 5.68 -9.66 -14.33
CA VAL A 238 6.89 -9.99 -15.08
C VAL A 238 7.55 -8.72 -15.62
N ALA A 239 6.77 -7.82 -16.23
CA ALA A 239 7.26 -6.56 -16.77
C ALA A 239 7.81 -5.61 -15.69
N SER A 240 7.26 -5.67 -14.46
CA SER A 240 7.68 -4.84 -13.33
C SER A 240 8.71 -5.50 -12.41
N ARG A 241 9.36 -6.60 -12.82
CA ARG A 241 10.32 -7.37 -11.98
C ARG A 241 11.34 -6.50 -11.24
N SER A 242 12.07 -5.65 -11.95
CA SER A 242 13.13 -4.81 -11.37
C SER A 242 12.58 -3.77 -10.39
N LEU A 243 11.40 -3.20 -10.68
CA LEU A 243 10.73 -2.24 -9.81
C LEU A 243 10.21 -2.90 -8.54
N LEU A 244 9.68 -4.13 -8.64
CA LEU A 244 9.25 -4.93 -7.50
C LEU A 244 10.44 -5.33 -6.62
N GLU A 245 11.56 -5.74 -7.21
CA GLU A 245 12.81 -6.01 -6.50
C GLU A 245 13.28 -4.78 -5.71
N LEU A 246 13.38 -3.63 -6.38
CA LEU A 246 13.76 -2.37 -5.73
C LEU A 246 12.79 -1.97 -4.62
N SER A 247 11.48 -2.10 -4.85
CA SER A 247 10.47 -1.77 -3.84
C SER A 247 10.58 -2.67 -2.61
N PHE A 248 10.90 -3.96 -2.78
CA PHE A 248 11.10 -4.90 -1.68
C PHE A 248 12.34 -4.55 -0.86
N GLN A 249 13.46 -4.22 -1.52
CA GLN A 249 14.67 -3.74 -0.85
C GLN A 249 14.42 -2.45 -0.05
N LYS A 250 13.69 -1.48 -0.64
CA LYS A 250 13.30 -0.25 0.05
C LYS A 250 12.45 -0.53 1.29
N ALA A 251 11.53 -1.48 1.21
CA ALA A 251 10.72 -1.90 2.35
C ALA A 251 11.56 -2.58 3.45
N ALA A 252 12.56 -3.38 3.08
CA ALA A 252 13.51 -3.94 4.03
C ALA A 252 14.24 -2.81 4.77
N ILE A 253 14.77 -1.81 4.05
CA ILE A 253 15.43 -0.64 4.66
C ILE A 253 14.45 0.14 5.56
N CYS A 254 13.24 0.48 5.08
CA CYS A 254 12.29 1.24 5.89
C CYS A 254 11.79 0.46 7.12
N SER A 255 11.96 -0.86 7.19
CA SER A 255 11.68 -1.63 8.41
C SER A 255 12.59 -1.23 9.60
N THR A 256 13.73 -0.58 9.33
CA THR A 256 14.64 -0.06 10.36
C THR A 256 14.29 1.35 10.83
N ALA A 257 13.44 2.09 10.10
CA ALA A 257 13.02 3.46 10.39
C ALA A 257 12.59 3.67 11.85
N MET A 258 12.90 4.82 12.45
CA MET A 258 12.45 5.17 13.80
C MET A 258 10.93 5.38 13.85
N HIS A 259 10.33 5.86 12.77
CA HIS A 259 8.90 6.08 12.65
C HIS A 259 8.14 4.74 12.64
N GLN A 260 7.46 4.45 13.76
CA GLN A 260 6.79 3.16 13.98
C GLN A 260 5.78 2.80 12.88
N GLY A 261 4.96 3.75 12.42
CA GLY A 261 3.95 3.50 11.36
C GLY A 261 4.59 3.00 10.06
N ALA A 262 5.45 3.82 9.45
CA ALA A 262 6.26 3.49 8.28
C ALA A 262 6.97 2.13 8.38
N ALA A 263 7.67 1.84 9.47
CA ALA A 263 8.35 0.55 9.66
C ALA A 263 7.37 -0.64 9.67
N LEU A 264 6.24 -0.51 10.37
CA LEU A 264 5.24 -1.57 10.45
C LEU A 264 4.51 -1.80 9.11
N VAL A 265 4.26 -0.73 8.34
CA VAL A 265 3.67 -0.84 7.00
C VAL A 265 4.65 -1.50 6.03
N ALA A 266 5.93 -1.14 6.08
CA ALA A 266 6.97 -1.78 5.27
C ALA A 266 7.08 -3.30 5.56
N ILE A 267 7.07 -3.71 6.83
CA ILE A 267 7.04 -5.14 7.20
C ILE A 267 5.74 -5.81 6.72
N SER A 268 4.63 -5.09 6.72
CA SER A 268 3.34 -5.61 6.22
C SER A 268 3.38 -5.84 4.70
N TYR A 269 3.98 -4.93 3.94
CA TYR A 269 4.20 -5.10 2.51
C TYR A 269 5.10 -6.30 2.20
N MET A 270 6.23 -6.45 2.89
CA MET A 270 7.08 -7.65 2.73
C MET A 270 6.31 -8.93 3.07
N SER A 271 5.48 -8.89 4.12
CA SER A 271 4.59 -10.00 4.51
C SER A 271 3.54 -10.33 3.43
N CYS A 272 3.01 -9.31 2.74
CA CYS A 272 2.09 -9.45 1.60
C CYS A 272 2.80 -10.09 0.40
N PHE A 273 4.05 -9.68 0.13
CA PHE A 273 4.88 -10.26 -0.92
C PHE A 273 5.05 -11.77 -0.71
N PHE A 274 5.40 -12.19 0.52
CA PHE A 274 5.51 -13.62 0.86
C PHE A 274 4.21 -14.38 0.70
N ASP A 275 3.08 -13.79 1.10
CA ASP A 275 1.77 -14.46 0.95
C ASP A 275 1.40 -14.68 -0.52
N ALA A 276 1.66 -13.69 -1.37
CA ALA A 276 1.45 -13.80 -2.81
C ALA A 276 2.35 -14.88 -3.43
N SER A 277 3.65 -14.90 -3.09
CA SER A 277 4.56 -15.95 -3.56
C SER A 277 4.12 -17.35 -3.09
N LEU A 278 3.68 -17.47 -1.84
CA LEU A 278 3.19 -18.74 -1.31
C LEU A 278 1.91 -19.21 -2.01
N THR A 279 0.97 -18.30 -2.33
CA THR A 279 -0.22 -18.66 -3.11
C THR A 279 0.19 -19.21 -4.48
N ASP A 280 1.08 -18.49 -5.18
CA ASP A 280 1.52 -18.88 -6.53
C ASP A 280 2.24 -20.26 -6.54
N VAL A 281 3.08 -20.55 -5.53
CA VAL A 281 3.76 -21.85 -5.42
C VAL A 281 2.79 -22.98 -5.04
N LEU A 282 1.76 -22.70 -4.24
CA LEU A 282 0.73 -23.69 -3.89
C LEU A 282 -0.17 -24.02 -5.10
N GLU A 283 -0.49 -23.04 -5.93
CA GLU A 283 -1.31 -23.23 -7.14
C GLU A 283 -0.52 -23.90 -8.27
N SER A 284 0.80 -23.65 -8.38
CA SER A 284 1.66 -24.22 -9.43
C SER A 284 2.93 -24.87 -8.85
N PRO A 285 2.84 -26.05 -8.23
CA PRO A 285 4.00 -26.75 -7.67
C PRO A 285 4.94 -27.35 -8.74
N GLU A 286 4.44 -27.52 -9.97
CA GLU A 286 5.20 -28.06 -11.11
C GLU A 286 6.18 -27.01 -11.67
N CYS A 287 7.18 -27.49 -12.43
CA CYS A 287 8.39 -26.75 -12.83
C CYS A 287 8.13 -25.26 -13.17
N PRO A 288 8.79 -24.30 -12.49
CA PRO A 288 8.58 -22.89 -12.78
C PRO A 288 9.05 -22.59 -14.21
N SER A 289 8.13 -22.20 -15.09
CA SER A 289 8.56 -21.44 -16.27
C SER A 289 9.18 -20.14 -15.76
N ASP A 290 10.34 -19.73 -16.29
CA ASP A 290 11.04 -18.49 -15.88
C ASP A 290 10.17 -17.22 -16.02
N GLU A 291 9.08 -17.32 -16.77
CA GLU A 291 8.11 -16.26 -16.99
C GLU A 291 6.88 -16.34 -16.08
N SER A 292 6.76 -17.35 -15.21
CA SER A 292 5.61 -17.47 -14.30
C SER A 292 5.65 -16.37 -13.23
N ARG A 293 4.46 -15.94 -12.81
CA ARG A 293 4.29 -14.95 -11.74
C ARG A 293 5.00 -15.37 -10.46
N GLY A 294 4.79 -16.62 -10.03
CA GLY A 294 5.48 -17.20 -8.88
C GLY A 294 7.00 -17.22 -9.04
N ALA A 295 7.53 -17.57 -10.22
CA ALA A 295 8.97 -17.60 -10.48
C ALA A 295 9.60 -16.24 -10.28
N VAL A 296 8.99 -15.19 -10.82
CA VAL A 296 9.43 -13.81 -10.64
C VAL A 296 9.49 -13.46 -9.16
N LEU A 297 8.41 -13.68 -8.41
CA LEU A 297 8.34 -13.30 -7.01
C LEU A 297 9.35 -14.10 -6.15
N VAL A 298 9.46 -15.41 -6.33
CA VAL A 298 10.41 -16.25 -5.57
C VAL A 298 11.86 -15.91 -5.92
N GLN A 299 12.17 -15.61 -7.19
CA GLN A 299 13.50 -15.13 -7.60
C GLN A 299 13.87 -13.81 -6.93
N ILE A 300 12.93 -12.85 -6.86
CA ILE A 300 13.15 -11.59 -6.14
C ILE A 300 13.45 -11.86 -4.66
N LEU A 301 12.67 -12.74 -4.01
CA LEU A 301 12.90 -13.11 -2.61
C LEU A 301 14.26 -13.79 -2.40
N ALA A 302 14.68 -14.66 -3.32
CA ALA A 302 15.97 -15.32 -3.26
C ALA A 302 17.14 -14.32 -3.38
N ARG A 303 17.01 -13.29 -4.22
CA ARG A 303 18.01 -12.24 -4.38
C ARG A 303 18.06 -11.26 -3.21
N CYS A 304 16.89 -10.91 -2.67
CA CYS A 304 16.77 -9.92 -1.60
C CYS A 304 16.90 -10.51 -0.19
N GLY A 305 16.94 -11.84 -0.05
CA GLY A 305 16.81 -12.52 1.25
C GLY A 305 17.90 -12.17 2.26
N GLU A 306 19.15 -12.00 1.81
CA GLU A 306 20.25 -11.59 2.69
C GLU A 306 20.02 -10.18 3.25
N GLY A 307 19.72 -9.21 2.37
CA GLY A 307 19.41 -7.83 2.76
C GLY A 307 18.16 -7.73 3.64
N LEU A 308 17.15 -8.57 3.38
CA LEU A 308 15.97 -8.68 4.23
C LEU A 308 16.34 -9.12 5.65
N MET A 309 17.05 -10.24 5.79
CA MET A 309 17.41 -10.80 7.09
C MET A 309 18.24 -9.79 7.89
N PHE A 310 19.21 -9.15 7.24
CA PHE A 310 20.01 -8.09 7.83
C PHE A 310 19.12 -6.97 8.39
N ASN A 311 18.26 -6.37 7.57
CA ASN A 311 17.42 -5.26 8.01
C ASN A 311 16.43 -5.66 9.12
N VAL A 312 15.87 -6.88 9.09
CA VAL A 312 14.99 -7.37 10.15
C VAL A 312 15.74 -7.53 11.47
N PHE A 313 16.97 -8.03 11.46
CA PHE A 313 17.82 -8.07 12.66
C PHE A 313 18.09 -6.66 13.20
N TYR A 314 18.46 -5.71 12.33
CA TYR A 314 18.65 -4.31 12.74
C TYR A 314 17.36 -3.67 13.28
N ALA A 315 16.21 -3.96 12.69
CA ALA A 315 14.92 -3.49 13.20
C ALA A 315 14.60 -4.03 14.60
N LEU A 316 15.07 -5.25 14.91
CA LEU A 316 14.91 -5.89 16.24
C LEU A 316 15.98 -5.46 17.25
N LEU A 317 17.10 -4.90 16.79
CA LEU A 317 18.14 -4.27 17.63
C LEU A 317 17.94 -2.76 17.81
N GLY A 318 17.09 -2.14 16.96
CA GLY A 318 16.89 -0.70 16.90
C GLY A 318 15.86 -0.14 17.89
N VAL A 319 15.62 1.16 17.79
CA VAL A 319 14.62 1.87 18.59
C VAL A 319 13.23 1.28 18.35
N SER A 320 12.44 1.10 19.40
CA SER A 320 11.07 0.54 19.30
C SER A 320 11.00 -0.89 18.76
N ALA A 321 12.07 -1.69 18.89
CA ALA A 321 12.10 -3.10 18.46
C ALA A 321 10.88 -3.92 18.90
N LEU A 322 10.41 -3.72 20.14
CA LEU A 322 9.24 -4.43 20.69
C LEU A 322 7.96 -4.21 19.90
N SER A 323 7.79 -3.03 19.28
CA SER A 323 6.64 -2.75 18.42
C SER A 323 6.67 -3.58 17.12
N ARG A 324 7.86 -3.99 16.68
CA ARG A 324 8.11 -4.70 15.41
C ARG A 324 8.05 -6.21 15.57
N VAL A 325 8.34 -6.74 16.76
CA VAL A 325 8.38 -8.18 17.10
C VAL A 325 7.23 -8.97 16.45
N HIS A 326 5.98 -8.52 16.60
CA HIS A 326 4.85 -9.29 16.10
C HIS A 326 4.82 -9.38 14.56
N LYS A 327 5.03 -8.27 13.86
CA LYS A 327 5.03 -8.25 12.39
C LYS A 327 6.26 -8.94 11.83
N SER A 328 7.45 -8.73 12.42
CA SER A 328 8.68 -9.43 12.03
C SER A 328 8.54 -10.94 12.20
N ALA A 329 8.01 -11.41 13.32
CA ALA A 329 7.78 -12.83 13.55
C ALA A 329 6.79 -13.42 12.52
N THR A 330 5.73 -12.68 12.18
CA THR A 330 4.73 -13.12 11.19
C THR A 330 5.33 -13.21 9.79
N MET A 331 6.14 -12.22 9.41
CA MET A 331 6.87 -12.22 8.15
C MET A 331 7.88 -13.37 8.09
N LEU A 332 8.66 -13.60 9.15
CA LEU A 332 9.63 -14.70 9.23
C LEU A 332 8.94 -16.08 9.20
N GLN A 333 7.76 -16.22 9.82
CA GLN A 333 6.95 -17.44 9.71
C GLN A 333 6.56 -17.75 8.27
N LYS A 334 6.14 -16.73 7.50
CA LYS A 334 5.78 -16.88 6.09
C LYS A 334 7.00 -17.19 5.21
N LEU A 335 8.13 -16.52 5.44
CA LEU A 335 9.39 -16.83 4.76
C LEU A 335 9.80 -18.29 4.99
N ALA A 336 9.76 -18.75 6.24
CA ALA A 336 10.07 -20.13 6.59
C ALA A 336 9.09 -21.14 5.96
N ALA A 337 7.80 -20.81 5.92
CA ALA A 337 6.80 -21.62 5.22
C ALA A 337 7.09 -21.71 3.72
N LEU A 338 7.53 -20.60 3.09
CA LEU A 338 7.89 -20.58 1.67
C LEU A 338 9.12 -21.44 1.41
N CYS A 339 10.18 -21.31 2.21
CA CYS A 339 11.35 -22.19 2.14
C CYS A 339 10.95 -23.67 2.28
N SER A 340 10.08 -24.00 3.24
CA SER A 340 9.60 -25.37 3.44
C SER A 340 8.76 -25.91 2.27
N LEU A 341 8.02 -25.05 1.59
CA LEU A 341 7.21 -25.45 0.43
C LEU A 341 8.10 -25.63 -0.80
N CYS A 342 9.02 -24.70 -1.04
CA CYS A 342 9.96 -24.78 -2.15
C CYS A 342 10.89 -26.00 -2.03
N GLU A 343 11.32 -26.36 -0.81
CA GLU A 343 12.13 -27.57 -0.54
C GLU A 343 11.47 -28.86 -1.04
N ARG A 344 10.13 -28.92 -1.02
CA ARG A 344 9.34 -30.10 -1.38
C ARG A 344 8.93 -30.13 -2.86
N THR A 345 9.31 -29.12 -3.63
CA THR A 345 8.87 -28.92 -5.01
C THR A 345 10.07 -28.67 -5.93
N MET A 346 9.82 -28.49 -7.22
CA MET A 346 10.88 -28.16 -8.21
C MET A 346 11.52 -26.79 -7.96
N TRP A 347 10.95 -25.99 -7.05
CA TRP A 347 11.40 -24.65 -6.68
C TRP A 347 12.61 -24.64 -5.74
N LYS A 348 13.03 -25.81 -5.23
CA LYS A 348 14.21 -25.97 -4.36
C LYS A 348 15.48 -25.33 -4.92
N GLY A 349 15.63 -25.31 -6.25
CA GLY A 349 16.79 -24.69 -6.91
C GLY A 349 16.83 -23.16 -6.80
N ILE A 350 15.71 -22.50 -6.48
CA ILE A 350 15.61 -21.05 -6.36
C ILE A 350 15.63 -20.62 -4.89
N LEU A 351 14.83 -21.28 -4.06
CA LEU A 351 14.70 -20.96 -2.63
C LEU A 351 14.54 -22.24 -1.81
N CYS A 352 15.33 -22.39 -0.76
CA CYS A 352 15.32 -23.58 0.09
C CYS A 352 15.71 -23.23 1.54
N TRP A 353 15.78 -24.25 2.40
CA TRP A 353 16.27 -24.06 3.77
C TRP A 353 17.74 -23.64 3.82
N ASP A 354 18.56 -24.09 2.88
CA ASP A 354 19.98 -23.72 2.80
C ASP A 354 20.14 -22.22 2.51
N SER A 355 19.27 -21.63 1.66
CA SER A 355 19.23 -20.19 1.42
C SER A 355 18.99 -19.41 2.72
N LEU A 356 17.95 -19.79 3.47
CA LEU A 356 17.60 -19.13 4.73
C LEU A 356 18.69 -19.29 5.79
N CYS A 357 19.30 -20.48 5.88
CA CYS A 357 20.43 -20.76 6.75
C CYS A 357 21.64 -19.88 6.39
N GLY A 358 21.98 -19.79 5.11
CA GLY A 358 23.05 -18.93 4.60
C GLY A 358 22.81 -17.46 4.93
N TRP A 359 21.61 -16.93 4.70
CA TRP A 359 21.28 -15.54 5.03
C TRP A 359 21.37 -15.25 6.53
N LEU A 360 20.92 -16.17 7.39
CA LEU A 360 21.06 -16.06 8.83
C LEU A 360 22.53 -16.05 9.25
N GLN A 361 23.35 -16.95 8.71
CA GLN A 361 24.79 -17.02 8.97
C GLN A 361 25.48 -15.72 8.54
N THR A 362 25.26 -15.26 7.32
CA THR A 362 25.85 -14.02 6.81
C THR A 362 25.42 -12.82 7.66
N THR A 363 24.12 -12.71 7.97
CA THR A 363 23.59 -11.64 8.82
C THR A 363 24.27 -11.61 10.18
N VAL A 364 24.28 -12.75 10.89
CA VAL A 364 24.87 -12.84 12.23
C VAL A 364 26.38 -12.59 12.21
N SER A 365 27.09 -13.06 11.19
CA SER A 365 28.53 -12.82 11.04
C SER A 365 28.88 -11.37 10.70
N SER A 366 27.96 -10.64 10.06
CA SER A 366 28.13 -9.25 9.66
C SER A 366 27.81 -8.24 10.78
N LEU A 367 27.08 -8.68 11.81
CA LEU A 367 26.78 -7.85 12.99
C LEU A 367 28.06 -7.63 13.80
N SER A 368 28.32 -6.37 14.19
CA SER A 368 29.44 -6.05 15.10
C SER A 368 29.31 -6.85 16.40
N SER A 369 30.45 -7.28 16.96
CA SER A 369 30.50 -7.92 18.28
C SER A 369 30.03 -7.01 19.42
N GLU A 370 29.81 -5.73 19.15
CA GLU A 370 29.20 -4.78 20.09
C GLU A 370 27.68 -4.92 20.19
N TYR A 371 27.02 -5.50 19.17
CA TYR A 371 25.57 -5.65 19.13
C TYR A 371 25.08 -7.00 19.66
N LEU A 372 25.93 -8.03 19.68
CA LEU A 372 25.59 -9.38 20.17
C LEU A 372 26.41 -9.69 21.41
N ARG A 373 25.82 -10.43 22.36
CA ARG A 373 26.56 -10.91 23.53
C ARG A 373 27.55 -12.01 23.14
N GLN A 374 28.58 -12.20 23.98
CA GLN A 374 29.57 -13.24 23.74
C GLN A 374 28.91 -14.63 23.66
N GLY A 375 29.19 -15.36 22.57
CA GLY A 375 28.59 -16.68 22.28
C GLY A 375 27.15 -16.66 21.76
N GLU A 376 26.50 -15.49 21.67
CA GLU A 376 25.12 -15.38 21.20
C GLU A 376 24.99 -15.66 19.69
N ALA A 377 25.96 -15.20 18.90
CA ALA A 377 26.02 -15.46 17.46
C ALA A 377 25.96 -16.96 17.11
N GLU A 378 26.64 -17.79 17.91
CA GLU A 378 26.70 -19.24 17.72
C GLU A 378 25.38 -19.94 18.10
N LEU A 379 24.62 -19.36 19.04
CA LEU A 379 23.38 -19.92 19.56
C LEU A 379 22.14 -19.48 18.76
N ILE A 380 22.15 -18.27 18.19
CA ILE A 380 21.00 -17.71 17.44
C ILE A 380 20.62 -18.61 16.27
N ILE A 381 21.59 -18.99 15.44
CA ILE A 381 21.34 -19.72 14.18
C ILE A 381 20.62 -21.05 14.43
N PRO A 382 21.15 -21.99 15.24
CA PRO A 382 20.48 -23.27 15.47
C PRO A 382 19.12 -23.12 16.19
N LEU A 383 19.00 -22.14 17.10
CA LEU A 383 17.74 -21.88 17.80
C LEU A 383 16.66 -21.35 16.86
N TRP A 384 16.97 -20.32 16.08
CA TRP A 384 16.02 -19.67 15.19
C TRP A 384 15.61 -20.61 14.06
N LEU A 385 16.54 -21.35 13.45
CA LEU A 385 16.21 -22.33 12.40
C LEU A 385 15.21 -23.37 12.89
N LYS A 386 15.43 -23.96 14.07
CA LYS A 386 14.50 -24.94 14.65
C LYS A 386 13.11 -24.35 14.87
N VAL A 387 13.04 -23.16 15.45
CA VAL A 387 11.77 -22.52 15.76
C VAL A 387 11.05 -22.03 14.50
N LEU A 388 11.79 -21.62 13.46
CA LEU A 388 11.27 -21.29 12.14
C LEU A 388 10.69 -22.52 11.44
N GLN A 389 11.34 -23.68 11.53
CA GLN A 389 10.81 -24.95 11.00
C GLN A 389 9.48 -25.33 11.67
N ASP A 390 9.40 -25.26 13.00
CA ASP A 390 8.16 -25.52 13.74
C ASP A 390 7.05 -24.54 13.34
N ALA A 391 7.39 -23.25 13.22
CA ALA A 391 6.43 -22.21 12.85
C ALA A 391 5.97 -22.32 11.39
N ALA A 392 6.85 -22.71 10.47
CA ALA A 392 6.54 -22.98 9.07
C ALA A 392 5.55 -24.14 8.94
N SER A 393 5.80 -25.23 9.67
CA SER A 393 4.90 -26.37 9.73
C SER A 393 3.50 -25.95 10.18
N ASP A 394 3.38 -25.26 11.33
CA ASP A 394 2.09 -24.76 11.82
C ASP A 394 1.35 -23.91 10.79
N TYR A 395 2.08 -23.04 10.09
CA TYR A 395 1.49 -22.14 9.09
C TYR A 395 0.94 -22.92 7.89
N LEU A 396 1.73 -23.83 7.32
CA LEU A 396 1.31 -24.63 6.18
C LEU A 396 0.13 -25.55 6.52
N HIS A 397 0.11 -26.15 7.72
CA HIS A 397 -1.04 -26.94 8.19
C HIS A 397 -2.31 -26.10 8.31
N SER A 398 -2.20 -24.86 8.80
CA SER A 398 -3.36 -23.96 8.91
C SER A 398 -3.93 -23.53 7.56
N ARG A 399 -3.07 -23.47 6.52
CA ARG A 399 -3.43 -23.02 5.18
C ARG A 399 -3.98 -24.14 4.28
N THR A 400 -3.64 -25.39 4.59
CA THR A 400 -4.06 -26.60 3.84
C THR A 400 -5.28 -27.30 4.45
N GLY A 401 -5.72 -26.91 5.66
CA GLY A 401 -6.93 -27.45 6.30
C GLY A 401 -8.24 -26.82 5.79
N ASP A 402 -9.31 -27.61 5.74
CA ASP A 402 -10.65 -27.31 5.17
C ASP A 402 -11.39 -26.05 5.71
N ASN A 403 -10.86 -25.35 6.72
CA ASN A 403 -11.51 -24.17 7.32
C ASN A 403 -11.04 -22.83 6.73
N CYS A 404 -10.60 -22.84 5.47
CA CYS A 404 -9.82 -21.78 4.84
C CYS A 404 -10.60 -20.53 4.38
N ARG A 405 -11.73 -20.19 5.02
CA ARG A 405 -12.56 -19.05 4.55
C ARG A 405 -12.61 -17.80 5.38
N ASN A 406 -12.16 -17.76 6.63
CA ASN A 406 -12.36 -16.51 7.39
C ASN A 406 -11.20 -15.93 8.20
N HIS A 407 -10.14 -16.66 8.59
CA HIS A 407 -9.02 -16.02 9.32
C HIS A 407 -7.70 -16.73 8.99
N PRO A 408 -6.71 -16.06 8.39
CA PRO A 408 -5.38 -16.65 8.25
C PRO A 408 -4.78 -16.86 9.64
N GLY A 409 -4.47 -18.11 9.98
CA GLY A 409 -4.05 -18.57 11.31
C GLY A 409 -2.64 -18.14 11.71
N TYR A 410 -2.25 -16.89 11.44
CA TYR A 410 -0.94 -16.35 11.83
C TYR A 410 -0.72 -16.51 13.33
N MET A 411 0.42 -17.07 13.73
CA MET A 411 0.80 -17.21 15.15
C MET A 411 -0.16 -18.04 16.03
N GLN A 412 -1.11 -18.78 15.45
CA GLN A 412 -2.08 -19.61 16.20
C GLN A 412 -1.50 -20.96 16.66
N GLY A 413 -0.45 -21.44 16.00
CA GLY A 413 0.24 -22.68 16.34
C GLY A 413 1.29 -22.54 17.46
N LYS A 414 1.76 -23.67 18.00
CA LYS A 414 2.77 -23.71 19.08
C LYS A 414 4.13 -23.19 18.60
N GLY A 415 4.56 -23.57 17.41
CA GLY A 415 5.76 -23.07 16.72
C GLY A 415 5.67 -21.57 16.48
N GLY A 416 4.55 -21.07 15.94
CA GLY A 416 4.34 -19.62 15.75
C GLY A 416 4.47 -18.82 17.05
N ARG A 417 3.78 -19.25 18.12
CA ARG A 417 3.92 -18.62 19.46
C ARG A 417 5.35 -18.67 20.00
N THR A 418 6.07 -19.76 19.74
CA THR A 418 7.46 -19.93 20.17
C THR A 418 8.39 -19.01 19.39
N LEU A 419 8.19 -18.85 18.07
CA LEU A 419 8.92 -17.89 17.23
C LEU A 419 8.76 -16.46 17.75
N LYS A 420 7.51 -16.05 18.01
CA LYS A 420 7.23 -14.72 18.57
C LYS A 420 7.91 -14.50 19.93
N ARG A 421 8.00 -15.54 20.76
CA ARG A 421 8.68 -15.47 22.06
C ARG A 421 10.20 -15.32 21.87
N VAL A 422 10.83 -16.16 21.06
CA VAL A 422 12.28 -16.09 20.80
C VAL A 422 12.69 -14.73 20.21
N ILE A 423 11.92 -14.20 19.25
CA ILE A 423 12.17 -12.87 18.66
C ILE A 423 11.98 -11.76 19.70
N ARG A 424 10.98 -11.90 20.58
CA ARG A 424 10.77 -10.96 21.69
C ARG A 424 11.95 -10.99 22.65
N ASP A 425 12.37 -12.17 23.08
CA ASP A 425 13.45 -12.36 24.05
C ASP A 425 14.76 -11.76 23.48
N PHE A 426 15.01 -11.95 22.18
CA PHE A 426 16.11 -11.30 21.46
C PHE A 426 15.99 -9.77 21.46
N ALA A 427 14.83 -9.20 21.14
CA ALA A 427 14.64 -7.75 21.16
C ALA A 427 14.75 -7.15 22.59
N GLU A 428 14.24 -7.86 23.60
CA GLU A 428 14.29 -7.44 25.01
C GLU A 428 15.73 -7.49 25.56
N SER A 429 16.52 -8.50 25.20
CA SER A 429 17.89 -8.66 25.66
C SER A 429 18.83 -7.55 25.15
N HIS A 430 18.48 -6.88 24.06
CA HIS A 430 19.28 -5.83 23.41
C HIS A 430 18.76 -4.40 23.63
N ARG A 431 17.69 -4.22 24.41
CA ARG A 431 17.03 -2.91 24.61
C ARG A 431 17.95 -1.81 25.16
N ASN A 432 19.00 -2.17 25.88
CA ASN A 432 19.94 -1.24 26.53
C ASN A 432 21.29 -1.12 25.81
N VAL A 433 21.45 -1.77 24.65
CA VAL A 433 22.67 -1.68 23.84
C VAL A 433 22.58 -0.39 23.00
N PRO A 434 23.67 0.39 22.84
CA PRO A 434 23.66 1.57 21.99
C PRO A 434 23.16 1.22 20.59
N THR A 435 22.18 1.97 20.09
CA THR A 435 21.56 1.70 18.79
C THR A 435 22.56 1.84 17.66
N PRO A 436 22.58 0.89 16.69
CA PRO A 436 23.37 1.05 15.49
C PRO A 436 22.92 2.29 14.71
N TYR A 437 23.82 3.25 14.50
CA TYR A 437 23.65 4.22 13.42
C TYR A 437 24.00 3.50 12.12
N ILE A 438 23.04 3.36 11.20
CA ILE A 438 23.32 2.81 9.88
C ILE A 438 24.19 3.85 9.15
N ASP A 439 25.51 3.66 9.19
CA ASP A 439 26.48 4.46 8.44
C ASP A 439 26.23 4.25 6.94
N SER A 440 26.21 5.34 6.18
CA SER A 440 25.88 5.43 4.75
C SER A 440 26.79 4.62 3.82
N ARG A 441 27.80 3.93 4.37
CA ARG A 441 28.76 3.10 3.64
C ARG A 441 28.16 1.85 2.98
N TRP A 442 26.98 1.38 3.39
CA TRP A 442 26.37 0.16 2.80
C TRP A 442 25.25 0.40 1.80
N SER A 443 24.64 1.60 1.75
CA SER A 443 23.80 2.00 0.60
C SER A 443 24.58 1.90 -0.72
N CYS A 444 25.91 2.11 -0.68
CA CYS A 444 26.81 1.92 -1.83
C CYS A 444 27.06 0.45 -2.22
N ARG A 445 26.95 -0.54 -1.31
CA ARG A 445 27.21 -1.95 -1.67
C ARG A 445 26.00 -2.61 -2.32
N GLN A 446 24.77 -2.14 -2.05
CA GLN A 446 23.57 -2.61 -2.74
C GLN A 446 23.37 -1.99 -4.14
N GLN A 447 24.14 -0.97 -4.51
CA GLN A 447 24.11 -0.36 -5.86
C GLN A 447 25.14 -0.97 -6.83
N LEU A 448 25.96 -1.93 -6.40
CA LEU A 448 27.07 -2.49 -7.19
C LEU A 448 27.00 -4.02 -7.36
N SER A 449 25.83 -4.64 -7.22
CA SER A 449 25.60 -6.04 -7.59
C SER A 449 24.45 -6.17 -8.57
#